data_AF-A0A3D0LVL6-F1
#
_entry.id   AF-A0A3D0LVL6-F1
#
_cell.length_a   1.000
_cell.length_b   1.000
_cell.length_c   1.000
_cell.angle_alpha   90.00
_cell.angle_beta   90.00
_cell.angle_gamma   90.00
#
_symmetry.space_group_name_H-M   'P 1'
#
loop_
_entity.id
_entity.type
_entity.pdbx_description
1 polymer ?
#
loop_
_entity_poly.entity_id
_entity_poly.type
_entity_poly.pdbx_seq_one_letter_code
_entity_poly.pdbx_strand_id
1 'polypeptide(L)'
;MARRFPLQPLVEHTQDQADKAAKRLAMLKVAWQAADDKLQQLFSFREEYRHRFHLAAQQGMAAAVIADYQAFLRKLDGAIAQQQQEIANCTVNWEAGRREWLETQHKLKAYQTLERRHAHGELQRELRLEQREQDEYAGKSHARQDDEENF
;
A
#
# COMPACT_ATOMS: atom_id res chain seq x y z
N MET A 1 -11.61 -34.22 -9.37
CA MET A 1 -11.89 -32.77 -9.49
C MET A 1 -11.68 -32.15 -8.12
N ALA A 2 -10.64 -31.33 -7.99
CA ALA A 2 -10.24 -30.70 -6.74
C ALA A 2 -11.37 -29.84 -6.19
N ARG A 3 -11.66 -29.95 -4.88
CA ARG A 3 -12.69 -29.12 -4.26
C ARG A 3 -12.24 -27.66 -4.25
N ARG A 4 -13.19 -26.75 -4.44
CA ARG A 4 -12.95 -25.31 -4.33
C ARG A 4 -12.57 -24.94 -2.89
N PHE A 5 -11.62 -24.02 -2.71
CA PHE A 5 -11.25 -23.51 -1.40
C PHE A 5 -12.46 -22.79 -0.75
N PRO A 6 -12.94 -23.20 0.44
CA PRO A 6 -14.15 -22.66 1.03
C PRO A 6 -14.05 -21.17 1.41
N LEU A 7 -12.82 -20.66 1.62
CA LEU A 7 -12.58 -19.25 1.95
C LEU A 7 -12.18 -18.41 0.73
N GLN A 8 -12.41 -18.89 -0.50
CA GLN A 8 -12.12 -18.11 -1.72
C GLN A 8 -12.70 -16.68 -1.69
N PRO A 9 -13.98 -16.48 -1.32
CA PRO A 9 -14.56 -15.13 -1.29
C PRO A 9 -13.83 -14.20 -0.30
N LEU A 10 -13.24 -14.78 0.75
CA LEU A 10 -12.51 -14.02 1.76
C LEU A 10 -11.12 -13.61 1.26
N VAL A 11 -10.45 -14.46 0.46
CA VAL A 11 -9.21 -14.11 -0.25
C VAL A 11 -9.49 -12.91 -1.17
N GLU A 12 -10.49 -13.04 -2.05
CA GLU A 12 -10.88 -11.99 -3.00
C GLU A 12 -11.23 -10.68 -2.30
N HIS A 13 -12.01 -10.75 -1.22
CA HIS A 13 -12.36 -9.57 -0.44
C HIS A 13 -11.14 -8.90 0.21
N THR A 14 -10.21 -9.69 0.77
CA THR A 14 -8.99 -9.12 1.37
C THR A 14 -8.01 -8.56 0.34
N GLN A 15 -8.01 -9.11 -0.88
CA GLN A 15 -7.25 -8.55 -2.00
C GLN A 15 -7.79 -7.17 -2.38
N ASP A 16 -9.11 -7.04 -2.55
CA ASP A 16 -9.75 -5.75 -2.85
C ASP A 16 -9.50 -4.71 -1.74
N GLN A 17 -9.56 -5.11 -0.46
CA GLN A 17 -9.20 -4.23 0.66
C GLN A 17 -7.73 -3.79 0.60
N ALA A 18 -6.80 -4.70 0.32
CA ALA A 18 -5.38 -4.38 0.21
C ALA A 18 -5.09 -3.41 -0.95
N ASP A 19 -5.76 -3.60 -2.09
CA ASP A 19 -5.65 -2.72 -3.26
C ASP A 19 -6.22 -1.32 -2.97
N LYS A 20 -7.37 -1.24 -2.28
CA LYS A 20 -7.94 0.03 -1.82
C LYS A 20 -7.03 0.75 -0.84
N ALA A 21 -6.46 0.04 0.14
CA ALA A 21 -5.52 0.61 1.10
C ALA A 21 -4.24 1.10 0.41
N ALA A 22 -3.73 0.37 -0.58
CA ALA A 22 -2.57 0.78 -1.37
C ALA A 22 -2.83 2.07 -2.16
N LYS A 23 -3.99 2.17 -2.84
CA LYS A 23 -4.42 3.39 -3.55
C LYS A 23 -4.54 4.57 -2.61
N ARG A 24 -5.18 4.38 -1.44
CA ARG A 24 -5.30 5.41 -0.41
C ARG A 24 -3.94 5.90 0.07
N LEU A 25 -3.02 4.98 0.37
CA LEU A 25 -1.66 5.31 0.80
C LEU A 25 -0.90 6.11 -0.26
N ALA A 26 -1.06 5.76 -1.54
CA ALA A 26 -0.46 6.52 -2.64
C ALA A 26 -1.01 7.95 -2.71
N MET A 27 -2.33 8.14 -2.57
CA MET A 27 -2.95 9.48 -2.53
C MET A 27 -2.43 10.31 -1.35
N LEU A 28 -2.31 9.71 -0.16
CA LEU A 28 -1.76 10.37 1.03
C LEU A 28 -0.31 10.80 0.82
N LYS A 29 0.50 9.97 0.16
CA LYS A 29 1.89 10.30 -0.17
C LYS A 29 1.96 11.49 -1.13
N VAL A 30 1.12 11.52 -2.15
CA VAL A 30 1.05 12.66 -3.10
C VAL A 30 0.64 13.94 -2.39
N ALA A 31 -0.35 13.89 -1.49
CA ALA A 31 -0.77 15.05 -0.70
C ALA A 31 0.36 15.58 0.19
N TRP A 32 1.08 14.69 0.87
CA TRP A 32 2.25 15.05 1.67
C TRP A 32 3.35 15.71 0.83
N GLN A 33 3.67 15.15 -0.34
CA GLN A 33 4.68 15.72 -1.25
C GLN A 33 4.27 17.11 -1.75
N ALA A 34 3.01 17.30 -2.14
CA ALA A 34 2.50 18.59 -2.55
C ALA A 34 2.57 19.64 -1.42
N ALA A 35 2.32 19.21 -0.17
CA ALA A 35 2.45 20.07 0.99
C ALA A 35 3.91 20.47 1.27
N ASP A 36 4.86 19.54 1.11
CA ASP A 36 6.29 19.83 1.25
C ASP A 36 6.79 20.77 0.15
N ASP A 37 6.45 20.50 -1.11
CA ASP A 37 6.78 21.36 -2.26
C ASP A 37 6.29 22.80 -2.03
N LYS A 38 5.07 22.95 -1.50
CA LYS A 38 4.52 24.26 -1.18
C LYS A 38 5.32 24.97 -0.08
N LEU A 39 5.77 24.25 0.95
CA LEU A 39 6.61 24.82 1.99
C LEU A 39 7.96 25.30 1.43
N GLN A 40 8.59 24.52 0.55
CA GLN A 40 9.84 24.91 -0.10
C GLN A 40 9.66 26.17 -0.96
N GLN A 41 8.54 26.28 -1.69
CA GLN A 41 8.20 27.49 -2.43
C GLN A 41 8.06 28.71 -1.51
N LEU A 42 7.40 28.57 -0.35
CA LEU A 42 7.26 29.66 0.62
C LEU A 42 8.61 30.11 1.18
N PHE A 43 9.52 29.17 1.48
CA PHE A 43 10.86 29.50 1.93
C PHE A 43 11.68 30.20 0.84
N SER A 44 11.67 29.67 -0.38
CA SER A 44 12.36 30.29 -1.53
C SER A 44 11.86 31.72 -1.77
N PHE A 45 10.55 31.91 -1.77
CA PHE A 45 9.93 33.21 -1.93
C PHE A 45 10.31 34.17 -0.79
N ARG A 46 10.38 33.69 0.46
CA ARG A 46 10.82 34.51 1.60
C ARG A 46 12.25 34.99 1.41
N GLU A 47 13.16 34.12 0.99
CA GLU A 47 14.56 34.48 0.77
C GLU A 47 14.74 35.45 -0.41
N GLU A 48 14.04 35.24 -1.53
CA GLU A 48 14.03 36.20 -2.65
C GLU A 48 13.53 37.57 -2.18
N TYR A 49 12.44 37.58 -1.39
CA TYR A 49 11.85 38.82 -0.89
C TYR A 49 12.79 39.57 0.08
N ARG A 50 13.51 38.84 0.95
CA ARG A 50 14.56 39.41 1.81
C ARG A 50 15.72 39.99 1.03
N HIS A 51 16.18 39.29 -0.02
CA HIS A 51 17.26 39.76 -0.86
C HIS A 51 16.90 41.06 -1.59
N ARG A 52 15.70 41.13 -2.18
CA ARG A 52 15.18 42.35 -2.82
C ARG A 52 15.10 43.53 -1.85
N PHE A 53 14.62 43.29 -0.64
CA PHE A 53 14.58 44.32 0.40
C PHE A 53 15.97 44.81 0.79
N HIS A 54 16.95 43.90 0.92
CA HIS A 54 18.32 44.27 1.24
C HIS A 54 18.94 45.19 0.19
N LEU A 55 18.76 44.88 -1.11
CA LEU A 55 19.22 45.72 -2.20
C LEU A 55 18.57 47.10 -2.20
N ALA A 56 17.25 47.16 -1.96
CA ALA A 56 16.54 48.43 -1.86
C ALA A 56 17.00 49.26 -0.64
N ALA A 57 17.28 48.59 0.49
CA ALA A 57 17.78 49.25 1.70
C ALA A 57 19.13 49.93 1.50
N GLN A 58 20.02 49.34 0.71
CA GLN A 58 21.33 49.92 0.38
C GLN A 58 21.21 51.24 -0.40
N GLN A 59 20.09 51.47 -1.08
CA GLN A 59 19.82 52.70 -1.85
C GLN A 59 19.06 53.76 -1.04
N GLY A 60 18.74 53.47 0.23
CA GLY A 60 17.88 54.28 1.08
C GLY A 60 16.39 54.02 0.79
N MET A 61 15.60 53.86 1.86
CA MET A 61 14.15 53.58 1.76
C MET A 61 13.33 54.49 2.65
N ALA A 62 12.12 54.84 2.18
CA ALA A 62 11.13 55.51 3.00
C ALA A 62 10.62 54.60 4.13
N ALA A 63 10.30 55.18 5.28
CA ALA A 63 9.80 54.45 6.45
C ALA A 63 8.53 53.62 6.14
N ALA A 64 7.66 54.11 5.25
CA ALA A 64 6.47 53.39 4.81
C ALA A 64 6.82 52.06 4.12
N VAL A 65 7.83 52.05 3.24
CA VAL A 65 8.29 50.84 2.53
C VAL A 65 8.83 49.80 3.51
N ILE A 66 9.53 50.25 4.57
CA ILE A 66 10.02 49.36 5.64
C ILE A 66 8.85 48.74 6.40
N ALA A 67 7.82 49.53 6.72
CA ALA A 67 6.64 49.03 7.43
C ALA A 67 5.85 48.01 6.60
N ASP A 68 5.65 48.27 5.31
CA ASP A 68 4.98 47.36 4.38
C ASP A 68 5.74 46.03 4.25
N TYR A 69 7.06 46.09 4.12
CA TYR A 69 7.92 44.92 4.11
C TYR A 69 7.73 44.04 5.36
N GLN A 70 7.78 44.64 6.55
CA GLN A 70 7.61 43.90 7.80
C GLN A 70 6.22 43.28 7.91
N ALA A 71 5.18 44.00 7.47
CA ALA A 71 3.82 43.49 7.46
C ALA A 71 3.66 42.28 6.54
N PHE A 72 4.28 42.32 5.35
CA PHE A 72 4.27 41.20 4.43
C PHE A 72 5.07 40.00 4.95
N LEU A 73 6.25 40.23 5.52
CA LEU A 73 7.08 39.17 6.11
C LEU A 73 6.34 38.42 7.21
N ARG A 74 5.62 39.13 8.10
CA ARG A 74 4.76 38.51 9.12
C ARG A 74 3.65 37.63 8.52
N LYS A 75 3.03 38.05 7.42
CA LYS A 75 2.02 37.24 6.72
C LYS A 75 2.65 35.97 6.14
N LEU A 76 3.84 36.09 5.56
CA LEU A 76 4.56 34.97 4.96
C LEU A 76 5.02 33.95 6.02
N ASP A 77 5.53 34.42 7.16
CA ASP A 77 5.88 33.54 8.29
C ASP A 77 4.64 32.84 8.86
N GLY A 78 3.49 33.53 8.92
CA GLY A 78 2.22 32.91 9.28
C GLY A 78 1.80 31.80 8.30
N ALA A 79 1.94 32.03 6.99
CA ALA A 79 1.65 31.02 5.97
C ALA A 79 2.61 29.82 6.04
N ILE A 80 3.89 30.05 6.34
CA ILE A 80 4.89 28.99 6.56
C ILE A 80 4.49 28.14 7.77
N ALA A 81 4.13 28.76 8.88
CA ALA A 81 3.70 28.04 10.08
C ALA A 81 2.44 27.18 9.82
N GLN A 82 1.46 27.73 9.09
CA GLN A 82 0.28 26.97 8.66
C GLN A 82 0.65 25.79 7.77
N GLN A 83 1.57 25.99 6.82
CA GLN A 83 2.01 24.93 5.92
C GLN A 83 2.78 23.82 6.66
N GLN A 84 3.60 24.17 7.64
CA GLN A 84 4.26 23.19 8.52
C GLN A 84 3.26 22.34 9.30
N GLN A 85 2.19 22.96 9.80
CA GLN A 85 1.11 22.21 10.46
C GLN A 85 0.41 21.26 9.48
N GLU A 86 0.20 21.68 8.24
CA GLU A 86 -0.39 20.83 7.21
C GLU A 86 0.49 19.62 6.87
N ILE A 87 1.81 19.80 6.78
CA ILE A 87 2.76 18.69 6.61
C ILE A 87 2.68 17.73 7.80
N ALA A 88 2.59 18.24 9.03
CA ALA A 88 2.44 17.40 10.21
C ALA A 88 1.15 16.56 10.13
N ASN A 89 0.03 17.17 9.76
CA ASN A 89 -1.24 16.46 9.54
C ASN A 89 -1.13 15.40 8.43
N CYS A 90 -0.54 15.75 7.29
CA CYS A 90 -0.28 14.82 6.18
C CYS A 90 0.58 13.64 6.61
N THR A 91 1.57 13.89 7.47
CA THR A 91 2.49 12.86 7.99
C THR A 91 1.74 11.87 8.89
N VAL A 92 0.94 12.37 9.83
CA VAL A 92 0.08 11.55 10.70
C VAL A 92 -0.89 10.69 9.86
N ASN A 93 -1.52 11.30 8.85
CA ASN A 93 -2.44 10.59 7.96
C ASN A 93 -1.72 9.51 7.13
N TRP A 94 -0.53 9.82 6.60
CA TRP A 94 0.27 8.85 5.85
C TRP A 94 0.70 7.66 6.71
N GLU A 95 1.14 7.90 7.95
CA GLU A 95 1.48 6.84 8.89
C GLU A 95 0.27 5.97 9.24
N ALA A 96 -0.90 6.58 9.45
CA ALA A 96 -2.13 5.84 9.69
C ALA A 96 -2.51 4.96 8.48
N GLY A 97 -2.47 5.52 7.26
CA GLY A 97 -2.71 4.76 6.03
C GLY A 97 -1.68 3.66 5.82
N ARG A 98 -0.43 3.86 6.22
CA ARG A 98 0.62 2.84 6.15
C ARG A 98 0.33 1.66 7.08
N ARG A 99 -0.14 1.94 8.31
CA ARG A 99 -0.56 0.87 9.25
C ARG A 99 -1.74 0.07 8.70
N GLU A 100 -2.77 0.74 8.20
CA GLU A 100 -3.94 0.11 7.56
C GLU A 100 -3.52 -0.80 6.39
N TRP A 101 -2.65 -0.30 5.51
CA TRP A 101 -2.12 -1.09 4.40
C TRP A 101 -1.31 -2.31 4.87
N LEU A 102 -0.47 -2.17 5.89
CA LEU A 102 0.27 -3.31 6.44
C LEU A 102 -0.67 -4.37 7.01
N GLU A 103 -1.71 -3.99 7.77
CA GLU A 103 -2.68 -4.92 8.34
C GLU A 103 -3.44 -5.70 7.26
N THR A 104 -3.89 -5.02 6.20
CA THR A 104 -4.56 -5.67 5.07
C THR A 104 -3.63 -6.64 4.33
N GLN A 105 -2.36 -6.28 4.14
CA GLN A 105 -1.35 -7.15 3.56
C GLN A 105 -1.06 -8.39 4.41
N HIS A 106 -0.95 -8.23 5.74
CA HIS A 106 -0.78 -9.36 6.66
C HIS A 106 -1.96 -10.33 6.57
N LYS A 107 -3.20 -9.81 6.57
CA LYS A 107 -4.43 -10.60 6.47
C LYS A 107 -4.52 -11.34 5.13
N LEU A 108 -4.24 -10.66 4.02
CA LEU A 108 -4.21 -11.26 2.69
C LEU A 108 -3.19 -12.41 2.62
N LYS A 109 -1.97 -12.19 3.12
CA LYS A 109 -0.92 -13.22 3.14
C LYS A 109 -1.31 -14.43 3.98
N ALA A 110 -2.04 -14.24 5.08
CA ALA A 110 -2.57 -15.33 5.88
C ALA A 110 -3.56 -16.19 5.08
N TYR A 111 -4.53 -15.56 4.39
CA TYR A 111 -5.51 -16.29 3.57
C TYR A 111 -4.87 -16.98 2.36
N GLN A 112 -3.95 -16.33 1.64
CA GLN A 112 -3.18 -16.95 0.56
C GLN A 112 -2.35 -18.15 1.05
N THR A 113 -1.92 -18.15 2.31
CA THR A 113 -1.22 -19.30 2.89
C THR A 113 -2.18 -20.47 3.15
N LEU A 114 -3.38 -20.19 3.64
CA LEU A 114 -4.43 -21.20 3.82
C LEU A 114 -4.89 -21.79 2.47
N GLU A 115 -5.08 -20.94 1.47
CA GLU A 115 -5.43 -21.33 0.10
C GLU A 115 -4.39 -22.29 -0.49
N ARG A 116 -3.10 -21.94 -0.40
CA ARG A 116 -2.00 -22.81 -0.85
C ARG A 116 -1.95 -24.16 -0.13
N ARG A 117 -2.17 -24.17 1.19
CA ARG A 117 -2.24 -25.43 1.97
C ARG A 117 -3.42 -26.29 1.54
N HIS A 118 -4.57 -25.68 1.31
CA HIS A 118 -5.75 -26.39 0.82
C HIS A 118 -5.51 -27.00 -0.56
N ALA A 119 -4.97 -26.23 -1.51
CA ALA A 119 -4.63 -26.72 -2.84
C ALA A 119 -3.67 -27.91 -2.79
N HIS A 120 -2.65 -27.84 -1.93
CA HIS A 120 -1.72 -28.96 -1.72
C HIS A 120 -2.43 -30.19 -1.13
N GLY A 121 -3.30 -30.01 -0.13
CA GLY A 121 -4.06 -31.10 0.48
C GLY A 121 -5.00 -31.81 -0.50
N GLU A 122 -5.67 -31.05 -1.37
CA GLU A 122 -6.54 -31.61 -2.41
C GLU A 122 -5.72 -32.38 -3.46
N LEU A 123 -4.57 -31.85 -3.89
CA LEU A 123 -3.67 -32.56 -4.81
C LEU A 123 -3.22 -33.91 -4.22
N GLN A 124 -2.81 -33.94 -2.95
CA GLN A 124 -2.43 -35.17 -2.25
C GLN A 124 -3.60 -36.14 -2.06
N ARG A 125 -4.84 -35.64 -2.01
CA ARG A 125 -6.03 -36.49 -1.96
C ARG A 125 -6.33 -37.10 -3.32
N GLU A 126 -6.24 -36.33 -4.40
CA GLU A 126 -6.43 -36.82 -5.76
C GLU A 126 -5.38 -37.88 -6.12
N LEU A 127 -4.10 -37.64 -5.85
CA LEU A 127 -3.04 -38.63 -6.08
C LEU A 127 -3.29 -39.97 -5.36
N ARG A 128 -3.78 -39.92 -4.11
CA ARG A 128 -4.12 -41.14 -3.35
C ARG A 128 -5.33 -41.88 -3.92
N LEU A 129 -6.31 -41.16 -4.45
CA LEU A 129 -7.47 -41.76 -5.09
C LEU A 129 -7.08 -42.42 -6.41
N GLU A 130 -6.28 -41.74 -7.24
CA GLU A 130 -5.77 -42.27 -8.51
C GLU A 130 -4.90 -43.52 -8.30
N GLN A 131 -4.00 -43.50 -7.30
CA GLN A 131 -3.19 -44.67 -6.95
C GLN A 131 -4.07 -45.85 -6.55
N ARG A 132 -5.07 -45.63 -5.69
CA ARG A 132 -5.99 -46.69 -5.26
C ARG A 132 -6.78 -47.26 -6.44
N GLU A 133 -7.26 -46.43 -7.34
CA GLU A 133 -7.96 -46.90 -8.55
C GLU A 133 -7.03 -47.75 -9.41
N GLN A 134 -5.79 -47.32 -9.63
CA GLN A 134 -4.78 -48.10 -10.37
C GLN A 134 -4.51 -49.46 -9.73
N ASP A 135 -4.34 -49.51 -8.40
CA ASP A 135 -4.13 -50.75 -7.66
C ASP A 135 -5.35 -51.70 -7.77
N GLU A 136 -6.57 -51.17 -7.70
CA GLU A 136 -7.81 -51.95 -7.88
C GLU A 136 -7.93 -52.51 -9.31
N TYR A 137 -7.54 -51.75 -10.34
CA TYR A 137 -7.51 -52.23 -11.73
C TYR A 137 -6.44 -53.30 -11.94
N ALA A 138 -5.24 -53.12 -11.38
CA ALA A 138 -4.15 -54.09 -11.46
C ALA A 138 -4.53 -55.40 -10.77
N GLY A 139 -5.09 -55.33 -9.55
CA GLY A 139 -5.55 -56.49 -8.80
C GLY A 139 -6.67 -57.27 -9.51
N LYS A 140 -7.64 -56.58 -10.11
CA LYS A 140 -8.70 -57.22 -10.92
C LYS A 140 -8.16 -57.87 -12.19
N SER A 141 -7.14 -57.29 -12.82
CA SER A 141 -6.53 -57.84 -14.03
C SER A 141 -5.69 -59.08 -13.72
N HIS A 142 -4.91 -59.06 -12.63
CA HIS A 142 -4.18 -60.24 -12.15
C HIS A 142 -5.13 -61.39 -11.76
N ALA A 143 -6.20 -61.12 -11.01
CA ALA A 143 -7.17 -62.15 -10.63
C ALA A 143 -7.83 -62.83 -11.85
N ARG A 144 -8.06 -62.08 -12.94
CA ARG A 144 -8.59 -62.67 -14.19
C ARG A 144 -7.57 -63.54 -14.93
N GLN A 145 -6.29 -63.20 -14.87
CA GLN A 145 -5.23 -64.01 -15.49
C GLN A 145 -4.99 -65.30 -14.71
N ASP A 146 -5.02 -65.25 -13.38
CA ASP A 146 -4.91 -66.43 -12.52
C ASP A 146 -6.10 -67.39 -12.69
N ASP A 147 -7.30 -66.87 -12.96
CA ASP A 147 -8.48 -67.67 -13.29
C ASP A 147 -8.39 -68.32 -14.69
N GLU A 148 -7.73 -67.69 -15.66
CA GLU A 148 -7.51 -68.23 -17.02
C GLU A 148 -6.38 -69.26 -17.08
N GLU A 149 -5.36 -69.19 -16.21
CA GLU A 149 -4.27 -70.18 -16.13
C GLU A 149 -4.62 -71.44 -15.30
N ASN A 150 -5.71 -71.42 -14.51
CA ASN A 150 -6.16 -72.54 -13.68
C ASN A 150 -7.21 -73.46 -14.33
N PHE A 151 -7.44 -73.35 -15.64
CA PHE A 151 -8.35 -74.21 -16.42
C PHE A 151 -7.62 -75.05 -17.47
#